data_AF-A0A7S2TUL0-F1
#
_entry.id   AF-A0A7S2TUL0-F1
#
_cell.length_a   1.000
_cell.length_b   1.000
_cell.length_c   1.000
_cell.angle_alpha   90.00
_cell.angle_beta   90.00
_cell.angle_gamma   90.00
#
_symmetry.space_group_name_H-M   'P 1'
#
loop_
_entity.id
_entity.type
_entity.pdbx_description
1 polymer ?
#
loop_
_entity_poly.entity_id
_entity_poly.type
_entity_poly.pdbx_seq_one_letter_code
_entity_poly.pdbx_strand_id
1 'polypeptide(L)'
;MFDAEFAFYGPMGFDIGQLMGNIALGAVAQSLYAKPGSLEAKTRQALAESLVSVIEDLWSTYTQTFQTLFGAEEQAKDLLGTFPGKKDEFLEHFIEGVWRDARGYASLAMIRRIVGVADAPEMRVKDAKARSKTESAALSFAQKQLLLEAADKKGIEDFVKDLRAVVSQSFS
;
A
#
# COMPACT_ATOMS: atom_id res chain seq x y z
N MET A 1 -12.55 -12.75 -1.60
CA MET A 1 -12.56 -11.74 -2.67
C MET A 1 -13.82 -11.94 -3.49
N PHE A 2 -14.45 -10.85 -3.91
CA PHE A 2 -15.63 -10.85 -4.77
C PHE A 2 -15.36 -9.87 -5.92
N ASP A 3 -16.19 -9.89 -6.97
CA ASP A 3 -16.15 -8.92 -8.07
C ASP A 3 -14.85 -8.93 -8.91
N ALA A 4 -14.50 -10.10 -9.45
CA ALA A 4 -13.32 -10.30 -10.29
C ALA A 4 -13.59 -10.05 -11.80
N GLU A 5 -14.53 -9.16 -12.13
CA GLU A 5 -14.93 -8.89 -13.52
C GLU A 5 -13.81 -8.27 -14.38
N PHE A 6 -12.81 -7.66 -13.73
CA PHE A 6 -11.61 -7.10 -14.36
C PHE A 6 -10.42 -8.06 -14.39
N ALA A 7 -10.62 -9.38 -14.19
CA ALA A 7 -9.53 -10.34 -14.19
C ALA A 7 -8.94 -10.54 -15.61
N PHE A 8 -7.63 -10.34 -15.73
CA PHE A 8 -6.84 -10.67 -16.92
C PHE A 8 -5.40 -10.98 -16.53
N TYR A 9 -4.58 -11.44 -17.48
CA TYR A 9 -3.15 -11.62 -17.26
C TYR A 9 -2.44 -10.27 -17.18
N GLY A 10 -2.25 -9.80 -15.94
CA GLY A 10 -1.62 -8.53 -15.63
C GLY A 10 -0.40 -8.66 -14.70
N PRO A 11 0.23 -7.53 -14.35
CA PRO A 11 1.34 -7.51 -13.42
C PRO A 11 0.88 -7.89 -12.01
N MET A 12 1.58 -8.84 -11.37
CA MET A 12 1.19 -9.38 -10.05
C MET A 12 1.10 -8.29 -8.97
N GLY A 13 1.94 -7.25 -9.05
CA GLY A 13 1.92 -6.14 -8.11
C GLY A 13 0.64 -5.31 -8.16
N PHE A 14 -0.18 -5.41 -9.22
CA PHE A 14 -1.39 -4.59 -9.37
C PHE A 14 -2.39 -4.80 -8.23
N ASP A 15 -2.75 -6.05 -7.93
CA ASP A 15 -3.75 -6.35 -6.90
C ASP A 15 -3.24 -5.98 -5.50
N ILE A 16 -1.97 -6.30 -5.21
CA ILE A 16 -1.30 -5.96 -3.96
C ILE A 16 -1.28 -4.45 -3.77
N GLY A 17 -0.84 -3.71 -4.80
CA GLY A 17 -0.77 -2.27 -4.79
C GLY A 17 -2.13 -1.62 -4.62
N GLN A 18 -3.15 -2.09 -5.35
CA GLN A 18 -4.51 -1.58 -5.20
C GLN A 18 -5.03 -1.79 -3.78
N LEU A 19 -4.82 -2.96 -3.18
CA LEU A 19 -5.21 -3.22 -1.80
C LEU A 19 -4.47 -2.29 -0.82
N MET A 20 -3.15 -2.21 -0.91
CA MET A 20 -2.32 -1.34 -0.08
C MET A 20 -2.73 0.14 -0.20
N GLY A 21 -2.96 0.63 -1.42
CA GLY A 21 -3.36 2.01 -1.67
C GLY A 21 -4.72 2.37 -1.06
N ASN A 22 -5.71 1.49 -1.16
CA ASN A 22 -7.01 1.72 -0.51
C ASN A 22 -6.89 1.65 1.03
N ILE A 23 -6.09 0.75 1.59
CA ILE A 23 -5.87 0.69 3.05
C ILE A 23 -5.14 1.97 3.54
N ALA A 24 -4.13 2.43 2.81
CA ALA A 24 -3.40 3.65 3.13
C ALA A 24 -4.31 4.90 3.09
N LEU A 25 -5.20 5.01 2.10
CA LEU A 25 -6.23 6.06 2.08
C LEU A 25 -7.15 5.96 3.30
N GLY A 26 -7.62 4.76 3.63
CA GLY A 26 -8.44 4.52 4.81
C GLY A 26 -7.77 4.92 6.12
N ALA A 27 -6.45 4.71 6.24
CA ALA A 27 -5.65 5.11 7.40
C ALA A 27 -5.58 6.64 7.53
N VAL A 28 -5.23 7.33 6.44
CA VAL A 28 -5.13 8.80 6.41
C VAL A 28 -6.50 9.47 6.65
N ALA A 29 -7.56 8.89 6.09
CA ALA A 29 -8.94 9.37 6.22
C ALA A 29 -9.46 9.32 7.67
N GLN A 30 -8.91 8.49 8.57
CA GLN A 30 -9.38 8.43 9.96
C GLN A 30 -9.33 9.78 10.68
N SER A 31 -8.38 10.65 10.29
CA SER A 31 -8.26 12.01 10.80
C SER A 31 -9.52 12.86 10.56
N LEU A 32 -10.23 12.64 9.43
CA LEU A 32 -11.45 13.37 9.07
C LEU A 32 -12.64 13.04 9.98
N TYR A 33 -12.58 11.90 10.67
CA TYR A 33 -13.60 11.43 11.58
C TYR A 33 -13.19 11.59 13.05
N ALA A 34 -12.06 12.22 13.32
CA ALA A 34 -11.57 12.48 14.67
C ALA A 34 -12.06 13.85 15.16
N LYS A 35 -12.67 13.88 16.35
CA LYS A 35 -12.94 15.15 17.05
C LYS A 35 -11.73 15.51 17.92
N PRO A 36 -11.03 16.62 17.67
CA PRO A 36 -9.83 16.99 18.42
C PRO A 36 -10.05 16.96 19.93
N GLY A 37 -9.09 16.40 20.67
CA GLY A 37 -9.13 16.33 22.14
C GLY A 37 -10.12 15.33 22.75
N SER A 38 -10.84 14.54 21.94
CA SER A 38 -11.81 13.55 22.42
C SER A 38 -11.24 12.13 22.54
N LEU A 39 -11.92 11.25 23.29
CA LEU A 39 -11.64 9.82 23.29
C LEU A 39 -11.80 9.21 21.88
N GLU A 40 -12.75 9.73 21.10
CA GLU A 40 -12.97 9.34 19.70
C GLU A 40 -11.73 9.58 18.84
N ALA A 41 -11.00 10.69 19.03
CA ALA A 41 -9.75 10.94 18.31
C ALA A 41 -8.67 9.89 18.61
N LYS A 42 -8.53 9.46 19.87
CA LYS A 42 -7.59 8.39 20.23
C LYS A 42 -7.96 7.07 19.56
N THR A 43 -9.25 6.73 19.53
CA THR A 43 -9.73 5.52 18.84
C THR A 43 -9.47 5.60 17.34
N ARG A 44 -9.69 6.75 16.71
CA ARG A 44 -9.40 6.96 15.28
C ARG A 44 -7.93 6.85 14.97
N GLN A 45 -7.07 7.38 15.82
CA GLN A 45 -5.62 7.26 15.68
C GLN A 45 -5.15 5.81 15.82
N ALA A 46 -5.68 5.07 16.81
CA ALA A 46 -5.37 3.65 16.98
C ALA A 46 -5.86 2.80 15.79
N LEU A 47 -7.01 3.13 15.22
CA LEU A 47 -7.51 2.48 14.00
C LEU A 47 -6.62 2.80 12.80
N ALA A 48 -6.18 4.05 12.64
CA ALA A 48 -5.25 4.43 11.59
C ALA A 48 -3.94 3.63 11.69
N GLU A 49 -3.37 3.52 12.89
CA GLU A 49 -2.17 2.71 13.13
C GLU A 49 -2.39 1.24 12.81
N SER A 50 -3.53 0.67 13.23
CA SER A 50 -3.89 -0.71 12.92
C SER A 50 -3.96 -0.96 11.41
N LEU A 51 -4.48 -0.01 10.64
CA LEU A 51 -4.50 -0.09 9.17
C LEU A 51 -3.09 -0.05 8.58
N VAL A 52 -2.17 0.73 9.16
CA VAL A 52 -0.76 0.70 8.71
C VAL A 52 -0.12 -0.68 9.00
N SER A 53 -0.34 -1.24 10.18
CA SER A 53 0.13 -2.59 10.51
C SER A 53 -0.44 -3.66 9.58
N VAL A 54 -1.70 -3.54 9.14
CA VAL A 54 -2.28 -4.46 8.16
C VAL A 54 -1.52 -4.44 6.82
N ILE A 55 -1.01 -3.28 6.39
CA ILE A 55 -0.19 -3.20 5.16
C ILE A 55 1.15 -3.91 5.37
N GLU A 56 1.76 -3.75 6.55
CA GLU A 56 3.00 -4.43 6.94
C GLU A 56 2.83 -5.95 6.92
N ASP A 57 1.78 -6.44 7.58
CA ASP A 57 1.43 -7.85 7.65
C ASP A 57 1.08 -8.43 6.28
N LEU A 58 0.37 -7.66 5.44
CA LEU A 58 0.02 -8.06 4.08
C LEU A 58 1.26 -8.37 3.25
N TRP A 59 2.25 -7.48 3.26
CA TRP A 59 3.48 -7.68 2.48
C TRP A 59 4.34 -8.83 3.03
N SER A 60 4.48 -8.91 4.35
CA SER A 60 5.20 -9.99 5.01
C SER A 60 4.58 -11.36 4.69
N THR A 61 3.25 -11.46 4.83
CA THR A 61 2.50 -12.68 4.54
C THR A 61 2.58 -13.05 3.07
N TYR A 62 2.44 -12.08 2.15
CA TYR A 62 2.60 -12.31 0.72
C TYR A 62 3.98 -12.90 0.41
N THR A 63 5.04 -12.26 0.91
CA THR A 63 6.43 -12.66 0.66
C THR A 63 6.67 -14.08 1.16
N GLN A 64 6.32 -14.38 2.41
CA GLN A 64 6.52 -15.70 3.00
C GLN A 64 5.71 -16.78 2.26
N THR A 65 4.45 -16.49 1.93
CA THR A 65 3.57 -17.42 1.22
C THR A 65 4.08 -17.68 -0.19
N PHE A 66 4.46 -16.64 -0.92
CA PHE A 66 5.00 -16.75 -2.28
C PHE A 66 6.28 -17.59 -2.29
N GLN A 67 7.24 -17.29 -1.41
CA GLN A 67 8.50 -18.04 -1.32
C GLN A 67 8.26 -19.52 -1.01
N THR A 68 7.32 -19.81 -0.10
CA THR A 68 6.95 -21.18 0.26
C THR A 68 6.36 -21.94 -0.92
N LEU A 69 5.38 -21.36 -1.61
CA LEU A 69 4.73 -21.97 -2.77
C LEU A 69 5.69 -22.12 -3.95
N PHE A 70 6.46 -21.07 -4.25
CA PHE A 70 7.45 -21.09 -5.33
C PHE A 70 8.54 -22.14 -5.08
N GLY A 71 8.97 -22.33 -3.83
CA GLY A 71 9.95 -23.38 -3.49
C GLY A 71 9.40 -24.80 -3.60
N ALA A 72 8.09 -24.99 -3.44
CA ALA A 72 7.43 -26.28 -3.51
C ALA A 72 7.12 -26.70 -4.97
N GLU A 73 6.95 -25.75 -5.90
CA GLU A 73 6.48 -26.06 -7.24
C GLU A 73 7.53 -26.64 -8.19
N GLU A 74 7.19 -27.75 -8.85
CA GLU A 74 8.11 -28.45 -9.76
C GLU A 74 8.53 -27.58 -10.95
N GLN A 75 7.60 -26.84 -11.56
CA GLN A 75 7.90 -25.92 -12.66
C GLN A 75 8.83 -24.77 -12.22
N ALA A 76 8.73 -24.34 -10.97
CA ALA A 76 9.64 -23.35 -10.41
C ALA A 76 11.05 -23.95 -10.21
N LYS A 77 11.16 -25.24 -9.85
CA LYS A 77 12.46 -25.94 -9.79
C LYS A 77 13.12 -26.02 -11.16
N ASP A 78 12.35 -26.30 -12.22
CA ASP A 78 12.86 -26.31 -13.60
C ASP A 78 13.38 -24.92 -14.01
N LEU A 79 12.60 -23.87 -13.74
CA LEU A 79 13.01 -22.48 -13.99
C LEU A 79 14.30 -22.13 -13.22
N LEU A 80 14.36 -22.45 -11.93
CA LEU A 80 15.52 -22.21 -11.10
C LEU A 80 16.74 -23.04 -11.52
N GLY A 81 16.52 -24.23 -12.09
CA GLY A 81 17.56 -25.07 -12.68
C GLY A 81 18.30 -24.40 -13.84
N THR A 82 17.69 -23.39 -14.48
CA THR A 82 18.36 -22.55 -15.49
C THR A 82 19.32 -21.51 -14.89
N PHE A 83 19.27 -21.29 -13.57
CA PHE A 83 20.11 -20.36 -12.80
C PHE A 83 20.89 -21.11 -11.69
N PRO A 84 21.83 -22.01 -12.03
CA PRO A 84 22.53 -22.83 -11.05
C PRO A 84 23.29 -21.98 -10.04
N GLY A 85 23.04 -22.24 -8.75
CA GLY A 85 23.66 -21.52 -7.63
C GLY A 85 23.13 -20.10 -7.36
N LYS A 86 22.13 -19.62 -8.13
CA LYS A 86 21.58 -18.26 -8.01
C LYS A 86 20.09 -18.21 -7.68
N LYS A 87 19.57 -19.29 -7.07
CA LYS A 87 18.15 -19.41 -6.75
C LYS A 87 17.65 -18.27 -5.86
N ASP A 88 18.37 -17.99 -4.79
CA ASP A 88 17.96 -17.01 -3.79
C ASP A 88 18.06 -15.58 -4.36
N GLU A 89 19.12 -15.28 -5.11
CA GLU A 89 19.29 -14.00 -5.84
C GLU A 89 18.14 -13.76 -6.84
N PHE A 90 17.73 -14.79 -7.59
CA PHE A 90 16.61 -14.69 -8.52
C PHE A 90 15.31 -14.37 -7.79
N LEU A 91 15.03 -15.10 -6.70
CA LEU A 91 13.78 -14.95 -5.95
C LEU A 91 13.71 -13.58 -5.24
N GLU A 92 14.83 -13.13 -4.67
CA GLU A 92 14.96 -11.78 -4.10
C GLU A 92 14.68 -10.73 -5.17
N HIS A 93 15.35 -10.80 -6.33
CA HIS A 93 15.15 -9.85 -7.42
C HIS A 93 13.71 -9.85 -7.95
N PHE A 94 13.08 -11.03 -8.03
CA PHE A 94 11.69 -11.15 -8.44
C PHE A 94 10.73 -10.46 -7.46
N ILE A 95 10.89 -10.74 -6.16
CA ILE A 95 10.06 -10.14 -5.10
C ILE A 95 10.27 -8.64 -5.02
N GLU A 96 11.51 -8.15 -5.19
CA GLU A 96 11.79 -6.72 -5.32
C GLU A 96 11.07 -6.10 -6.52
N GLY A 97 10.99 -6.83 -7.65
CA GLY A 97 10.22 -6.41 -8.82
C GLY A 97 8.73 -6.25 -8.48
N VAL A 98 8.14 -7.26 -7.84
CA VAL A 98 6.74 -7.21 -7.39
C VAL A 98 6.52 -6.05 -6.41
N TRP A 99 7.45 -5.80 -5.50
CA TRP A 99 7.38 -4.69 -4.56
C TRP A 99 7.34 -3.34 -5.28
N ARG A 100 8.24 -3.12 -6.24
CA ARG A 100 8.29 -1.88 -7.03
C ARG A 100 6.96 -1.64 -7.75
N ASP A 101 6.41 -2.67 -8.37
CA ASP A 101 5.12 -2.60 -9.05
C ASP A 101 3.99 -2.32 -8.06
N ALA A 102 3.91 -3.07 -6.96
CA ALA A 102 2.87 -2.90 -5.94
C ALA A 102 2.87 -1.49 -5.34
N ARG A 103 4.04 -0.97 -5.01
CA ARG A 103 4.18 0.42 -4.53
C ARG A 103 3.71 1.44 -5.58
N GLY A 104 4.09 1.25 -6.84
CA GLY A 104 3.65 2.11 -7.94
C GLY A 104 2.14 2.08 -8.11
N TYR A 105 1.53 0.89 -8.13
CA TYR A 105 0.08 0.73 -8.24
C TYR A 105 -0.66 1.25 -7.02
N ALA A 106 -0.10 1.14 -5.81
CA ALA A 106 -0.65 1.79 -4.63
C ALA A 106 -0.73 3.30 -4.81
N SER A 107 0.34 3.93 -5.32
CA SER A 107 0.32 5.36 -5.63
C SER A 107 -0.78 5.73 -6.63
N LEU A 108 -0.85 5.02 -7.75
CA LEU A 108 -1.85 5.28 -8.79
C LEU A 108 -3.27 5.08 -8.28
N ALA A 109 -3.49 4.05 -7.44
CA ALA A 109 -4.75 3.79 -6.76
C ALA A 109 -5.17 4.97 -5.87
N MET A 110 -4.24 5.51 -5.09
CA MET A 110 -4.50 6.66 -4.23
C MET A 110 -4.82 7.92 -5.04
N ILE A 111 -3.98 8.23 -6.03
CA ILE A 111 -4.15 9.43 -6.87
C ILE A 111 -5.49 9.40 -7.59
N ARG A 112 -5.83 8.29 -8.28
CA ARG A 112 -7.09 8.19 -9.03
C ARG A 112 -8.33 8.28 -8.13
N ARG A 113 -8.23 7.88 -6.87
CA ARG A 113 -9.32 7.94 -5.89
C ARG A 113 -9.52 9.34 -5.30
N ILE A 114 -8.52 10.21 -5.38
CA ILE A 114 -8.61 11.59 -4.88
C ILE A 114 -9.01 12.55 -6.00
N VAL A 115 -8.36 12.48 -7.16
CA VAL A 115 -8.59 13.43 -8.27
C VAL A 115 -9.36 12.86 -9.45
N GLY A 116 -9.64 11.55 -9.46
CA GLY A 116 -10.36 10.89 -10.54
C GLY A 116 -11.88 10.88 -10.35
N VAL A 117 -12.57 10.29 -11.32
CA VAL A 117 -14.05 10.28 -11.40
C VAL A 117 -14.68 9.43 -10.30
N ALA A 118 -14.05 8.30 -9.95
CA ALA A 118 -14.52 7.40 -8.90
C ALA A 118 -13.77 7.70 -7.59
N ASP A 119 -14.31 8.63 -6.82
CA ASP A 119 -13.71 9.12 -5.57
C ASP A 119 -13.77 8.10 -4.41
N ALA A 120 -12.89 8.30 -3.43
CA ALA A 120 -12.82 7.52 -2.18
C ALA A 120 -14.00 7.88 -1.24
N PRO A 121 -14.91 6.94 -0.93
CA PRO A 121 -16.02 7.20 0.01
C PRO A 121 -15.56 7.69 1.39
N GLU A 122 -14.43 7.18 1.88
CA GLU A 122 -13.80 7.58 3.14
C GLU A 122 -13.33 9.04 3.18
N MET A 123 -13.22 9.72 2.03
CA MET A 123 -12.88 11.15 1.95
C MET A 123 -14.12 12.05 1.88
N ARG A 124 -15.34 11.51 1.72
CA ARG A 124 -16.59 12.27 1.50
C ARG A 124 -17.16 12.90 2.78
N VAL A 125 -16.36 13.69 3.50
CA VAL A 125 -16.84 14.48 4.64
C VAL A 125 -17.34 15.86 4.22
N LYS A 126 -18.23 16.45 5.04
CA LYS A 126 -18.85 17.77 4.77
C LYS A 126 -17.88 18.94 4.91
N ASP A 127 -16.91 18.84 5.83
CA ASP A 127 -15.90 19.88 6.04
C ASP A 127 -14.90 19.87 4.88
N ALA A 128 -15.09 20.79 3.94
CA ALA A 128 -14.24 20.92 2.76
C ALA A 128 -12.79 21.28 3.10
N LYS A 129 -12.54 22.01 4.20
CA LYS A 129 -11.20 22.41 4.60
C LYS A 129 -10.43 21.24 5.18
N ALA A 130 -11.07 20.49 6.08
CA ALA A 130 -10.50 19.25 6.61
C ALA A 130 -10.22 18.25 5.48
N ARG A 131 -11.21 18.06 4.59
CA ARG A 131 -11.08 17.19 3.42
C ARG A 131 -9.90 17.58 2.54
N SER A 132 -9.82 18.84 2.12
CA SER A 132 -8.74 19.32 1.26
C SER A 132 -7.35 19.17 1.89
N LYS A 133 -7.21 19.40 3.20
CA LYS A 133 -5.94 19.16 3.93
C LYS A 133 -5.54 17.69 3.86
N THR A 134 -6.48 16.78 4.14
CA THR A 134 -6.22 15.33 4.15
C THR A 134 -5.98 14.78 2.74
N GLU A 135 -6.75 15.21 1.74
CA GLU A 135 -6.53 14.86 0.33
C GLU A 135 -5.16 15.32 -0.15
N SER A 136 -4.74 16.54 0.21
CA SER A 136 -3.42 17.07 -0.14
C SER A 136 -2.29 16.26 0.50
N ALA A 137 -2.44 15.87 1.77
CA ALA A 137 -1.47 15.04 2.47
C ALA A 137 -1.35 13.64 1.82
N ALA A 138 -2.48 13.01 1.52
CA ALA A 138 -2.53 11.71 0.84
C ALA A 138 -1.95 11.76 -0.58
N LEU A 139 -2.25 12.81 -1.36
CA LEU A 139 -1.65 13.03 -2.68
C LEU A 139 -0.14 13.24 -2.60
N SER A 140 0.33 14.04 -1.63
CA SER A 140 1.76 14.27 -1.45
C SER A 140 2.49 12.98 -1.10
N PHE A 141 1.92 12.14 -0.23
CA PHE A 141 2.44 10.81 0.05
C PHE A 141 2.51 9.95 -1.21
N ALA A 142 1.40 9.80 -1.93
CA ALA A 142 1.33 8.98 -3.13
C ALA A 142 2.31 9.45 -4.21
N GLN A 143 2.36 10.75 -4.51
CA GLN A 143 3.22 11.29 -5.57
C GLN A 143 4.68 11.28 -5.16
N LYS A 144 5.03 11.88 -4.02
CA LYS A 144 6.43 12.07 -3.65
C LYS A 144 7.02 10.77 -3.13
N GLN A 145 6.38 10.18 -2.12
CA GLN A 145 6.98 9.09 -1.37
C GLN A 145 6.90 7.75 -2.13
N LEU A 146 5.85 7.52 -2.93
CA LEU A 146 5.65 6.24 -3.61
C LEU A 146 6.07 6.22 -5.09
N LEU A 147 6.21 7.38 -5.75
CA LEU A 147 6.64 7.47 -7.16
C LEU A 147 7.96 8.22 -7.33
N LEU A 148 8.03 9.49 -6.93
CA LEU A 148 9.18 10.35 -7.27
C LEU A 148 10.45 9.99 -6.50
N GLU A 149 10.32 9.68 -5.22
CA GLU A 149 11.43 9.31 -4.31
C GLU A 149 11.54 7.79 -4.13
N ALA A 150 10.84 7.04 -4.98
CA ALA A 150 10.69 5.60 -4.87
C ALA A 150 12.02 4.84 -5.09
N ALA A 151 12.98 5.44 -5.80
CA ALA A 151 14.29 4.84 -6.04
C ALA A 151 15.15 4.72 -4.77
N ASP A 152 14.98 5.66 -3.83
CA ASP A 152 15.77 5.72 -2.59
C ASP A 152 15.14 4.92 -1.45
N LYS A 153 13.94 4.36 -1.68
CA LYS A 153 13.15 3.65 -0.67
C LYS A 153 13.07 2.18 -0.96
N LYS A 154 13.38 1.37 0.05
CA LYS A 154 13.48 -0.08 -0.05
C LYS A 154 12.50 -0.74 0.91
N GLY A 155 11.77 -1.70 0.37
CA GLY A 155 10.89 -2.55 1.16
C GLY A 155 9.70 -1.82 1.78
N ILE A 156 8.96 -2.60 2.56
CA ILE A 156 7.72 -2.19 3.22
C ILE A 156 7.98 -1.22 4.38
N GLU A 157 9.16 -1.26 4.97
CA GLU A 157 9.57 -0.50 6.13
C GLU A 157 9.52 1.01 5.86
N ASP A 158 10.05 1.45 4.71
CA ASP A 158 10.00 2.85 4.30
C ASP A 158 8.55 3.28 4.01
N PHE A 159 7.76 2.41 3.38
CA PHE A 159 6.34 2.68 3.10
C PHE A 159 5.56 2.93 4.39
N VAL A 160 5.69 2.04 5.38
CA VAL A 160 4.94 2.16 6.64
C VAL A 160 5.44 3.32 7.48
N LYS A 161 6.75 3.58 7.49
CA LYS A 161 7.35 4.73 8.17
C LYS A 161 6.79 6.04 7.63
N ASP A 162 6.79 6.20 6.32
CA ASP A 162 6.31 7.43 5.68
C ASP A 162 4.79 7.59 5.84
N LEU A 163 4.04 6.48 5.76
CA LEU A 163 2.60 6.50 6.00
C LEU A 163 2.27 6.88 7.46
N ARG A 164 2.98 6.34 8.45
CA ARG A 164 2.84 6.72 9.87
C ARG A 164 3.11 8.21 10.08
N ALA A 165 4.10 8.78 9.37
CA ALA A 165 4.39 10.21 9.44
C ALA A 165 3.22 11.05 8.90
N VAL A 166 2.64 10.65 7.76
CA VAL A 166 1.47 11.33 7.15
C VAL A 166 0.24 11.21 8.05
N VAL A 167 -0.01 10.03 8.61
CA VAL A 167 -1.09 9.79 9.56
C VAL A 167 -0.92 10.71 10.77
N SER A 168 0.24 10.71 11.41
CA SER A 168 0.51 11.54 12.60
C SER A 168 0.30 13.04 12.35
N GLN A 169 0.76 13.55 11.19
CA GLN A 169 0.54 14.94 10.78
C GLN A 169 -0.94 15.26 10.52
N SER A 170 -1.72 14.27 10.07
CA SER A 170 -3.15 14.45 9.77
C SER A 170 -4.00 14.56 11.04
N PHE A 171 -3.54 13.98 12.15
CA PHE A 171 -4.18 14.09 13.47
C PHE A 171 -3.74 15.34 14.28
N SER A 172 -2.76 16.10 13.77
CA SER A 172 -2.27 17.35 14.35
C SER A 172 -3.02 18.57 13.81
#